data_AF-A0AA39ZYD4-F1
#
_entry.id   AF-A0AA39ZYD4-F1
#
_cell.length_a   1.000
_cell.length_b   1.000
_cell.length_c   1.000
_cell.angle_alpha   90.00
_cell.angle_beta   90.00
_cell.angle_gamma   90.00
#
_symmetry.space_group_name_H-M   'P 1'
#
loop_
_entity.id
_entity.type
_entity.pdbx_description
1 polymer ?
#
loop_
_entity_poly.entity_id
_entity_poly.type
_entity_poly.pdbx_seq_one_letter_code
_entity_poly.pdbx_strand_id
1 'polypeptide(L)'
;LQQQNLHLANDDVLKVSEPQSPTFGRHYKLADVIARYAPARESWVTVRACSSESGIPASRIVRSHDANRAIFDATVEEAEALLQTRHDIYTAEANGDLHVSCENYSLPDSVRSYINFVLPTIHLGLGTRIAPRPSKRPTHGKRYTTSRRIPAPARPRGAHSCLSLITLDCLRAMYGLRPTTMAIPTTPSAYTNRCSG
;
A
#
# COMPACT_ATOMS: atom_id res chain seq x y z
N LEU A 1 5.27 8.61 -12.13
CA LEU A 1 6.21 9.22 -13.09
C LEU A 1 6.82 8.11 -13.94
N GLN A 2 7.18 8.40 -15.19
CA GLN A 2 7.74 7.41 -16.09
C GLN A 2 9.15 7.00 -15.66
N GLN A 3 9.32 5.71 -15.37
CA GLN A 3 10.59 5.14 -14.93
C GLN A 3 11.54 4.95 -16.11
N GLN A 4 12.84 5.04 -15.84
CA GLN A 4 13.88 4.80 -16.84
C GLN A 4 14.32 3.33 -16.82
N ASN A 5 14.98 2.89 -17.90
CA ASN A 5 15.64 1.58 -17.98
C ASN A 5 14.75 0.36 -17.73
N LEU A 6 13.43 0.47 -17.95
CA LEU A 6 12.49 -0.64 -17.74
C LEU A 6 12.79 -1.87 -18.61
N HIS A 7 13.44 -1.69 -19.76
CA HIS A 7 13.91 -2.78 -20.61
C HIS A 7 14.95 -3.69 -19.93
N LEU A 8 15.67 -3.19 -18.91
CA LEU A 8 16.64 -3.96 -18.13
C LEU A 8 16.02 -4.67 -16.93
N ALA A 9 14.78 -4.31 -16.55
CA ALA A 9 14.18 -4.74 -15.30
C ALA A 9 14.06 -6.27 -15.18
N ASN A 10 13.69 -6.93 -16.28
CA ASN A 10 13.61 -8.39 -16.32
C ASN A 10 14.96 -9.03 -16.03
N ASP A 11 16.01 -8.62 -16.75
CA ASP A 11 17.34 -9.20 -16.63
C ASP A 11 17.95 -8.94 -15.25
N ASP A 12 17.76 -7.74 -14.71
CA ASP A 12 18.20 -7.39 -13.35
C ASP A 12 17.53 -8.27 -12.29
N VAL A 13 16.21 -8.52 -12.41
CA VAL A 13 15.48 -9.39 -11.48
C VAL A 13 15.95 -10.84 -11.62
N LEU A 14 16.08 -11.36 -12.84
CA LEU A 14 16.54 -12.73 -13.09
C LEU A 14 17.95 -12.94 -12.55
N LYS A 15 18.85 -11.97 -12.75
CA LYS A 15 20.22 -12.02 -12.27
C LYS A 15 20.35 -12.22 -10.76
N VAL A 16 19.41 -11.74 -9.96
CA VAL A 16 19.45 -11.93 -8.49
C VAL A 16 18.52 -13.03 -7.99
N SER A 17 17.64 -13.55 -8.85
CA SER A 17 16.57 -14.49 -8.47
C SER A 17 16.71 -15.89 -9.08
N GLU A 18 17.52 -16.06 -10.11
CA GLU A 18 17.79 -17.38 -10.69
C GLU A 18 18.81 -18.16 -9.85
N PRO A 19 18.49 -19.39 -9.40
CA PRO A 19 19.40 -20.18 -8.56
C PRO A 19 20.77 -20.47 -9.20
N GLN A 20 20.85 -20.48 -10.53
CA GLN A 20 22.08 -20.71 -11.28
C GLN A 20 22.91 -19.44 -11.51
N SER A 21 22.35 -18.27 -11.19
CA SER A 21 23.07 -17.01 -11.36
C SER A 21 24.17 -16.88 -10.30
N PRO A 22 25.39 -16.42 -10.68
CA PRO A 22 26.46 -16.12 -9.72
C PRO A 22 26.09 -15.08 -8.65
N THR A 23 25.06 -14.27 -8.91
CA THR A 23 24.56 -13.23 -7.99
C THR A 23 23.22 -13.59 -7.35
N PHE A 24 22.81 -14.86 -7.40
CA PHE A 24 21.60 -15.33 -6.73
C PHE A 24 21.56 -14.92 -5.25
N GLY A 25 20.42 -14.41 -4.82
CA GLY A 25 20.18 -13.92 -3.44
C GLY A 25 20.85 -12.58 -3.11
N ARG A 26 21.63 -11.99 -4.02
CA ARG A 26 22.27 -10.67 -3.84
C ARG A 26 21.37 -9.55 -4.33
N HIS A 27 20.25 -9.35 -3.64
CA HIS A 27 19.27 -8.31 -3.99
C HIS A 27 19.87 -6.89 -3.93
N TYR A 28 19.36 -6.02 -4.79
CA TYR A 28 19.80 -4.63 -4.90
C TYR A 28 19.46 -3.82 -3.64
N LYS A 29 20.32 -2.86 -3.31
CA LYS A 29 19.97 -1.84 -2.31
C LYS A 29 19.00 -0.85 -2.94
N LEU A 30 18.16 -0.24 -2.12
CA LEU A 30 17.20 0.75 -2.59
C LEU A 30 17.86 1.92 -3.35
N ALA A 31 19.03 2.39 -2.89
CA ALA A 31 19.76 3.44 -3.58
C ALA A 31 20.16 3.06 -5.02
N ASP A 32 20.56 1.80 -5.23
CA ASP A 32 20.93 1.29 -6.56
C ASP A 32 19.69 1.20 -7.47
N VAL A 33 18.55 0.76 -6.91
CA VAL A 33 17.26 0.72 -7.63
C VAL A 33 16.83 2.13 -8.03
N ILE A 34 16.91 3.11 -7.12
CA ILE A 34 16.58 4.51 -7.42
C ILE A 34 17.51 5.05 -8.50
N ALA A 35 18.82 4.87 -8.36
CA ALA A 35 19.79 5.35 -9.35
C ALA A 35 19.56 4.75 -10.75
N ARG A 36 19.04 3.52 -10.82
CA ARG A 36 18.84 2.79 -12.06
C ARG A 36 17.50 3.05 -12.73
N TYR A 37 16.42 3.19 -11.96
CA TYR A 37 15.05 3.24 -12.52
C TYR A 37 14.28 4.53 -12.24
N ALA A 38 14.83 5.46 -11.44
CA ALA A 38 14.15 6.72 -11.19
C ALA A 38 13.85 7.46 -12.50
N PRO A 39 12.75 8.23 -12.56
CA PRO A 39 12.47 9.11 -13.68
C PRO A 39 13.58 10.12 -13.92
N ALA A 40 13.68 10.62 -15.16
CA ALA A 40 14.57 11.72 -15.47
C ALA A 40 14.28 12.94 -14.58
N ARG A 41 15.32 13.71 -14.25
CA ARG A 41 15.17 14.93 -13.43
C ARG A 41 14.18 15.90 -14.05
N GLU A 42 14.18 16.02 -15.38
CA GLU A 42 13.23 16.82 -16.14
C GLU A 42 11.78 16.41 -15.85
N SER A 43 11.47 15.12 -15.83
CA SER A 43 10.12 14.62 -15.54
C SER A 43 9.58 15.14 -14.20
N TRP A 44 10.43 15.17 -13.17
CA TRP A 44 10.04 15.73 -11.87
C TRP A 44 9.81 17.25 -11.94
N VAL A 45 10.71 17.98 -12.61
CA VAL A 45 10.62 19.45 -12.70
C VAL A 45 9.36 19.85 -13.48
N THR A 46 9.11 19.23 -14.63
CA THR A 46 7.97 19.55 -15.51
C THR A 46 6.65 19.21 -14.84
N VAL A 47 6.52 18.03 -14.21
CA VAL A 47 5.28 17.66 -13.51
C VAL A 47 5.03 18.57 -12.32
N ARG A 48 6.07 18.90 -11.54
CA ARG A 48 5.94 19.81 -10.39
C ARG A 48 5.54 21.22 -10.83
N ALA A 49 6.09 21.72 -11.93
CA ALA A 49 5.72 23.02 -12.49
C ALA A 49 4.26 23.03 -12.97
N CYS A 50 3.87 22.04 -13.77
CA CYS A 50 2.51 21.90 -14.28
C CYS A 50 1.47 21.81 -13.16
N SER A 51 1.73 21.01 -12.11
CA SER A 51 0.83 20.95 -10.95
C SER A 51 0.72 22.30 -10.22
N SER A 52 1.82 23.08 -10.18
CA SER A 52 1.81 24.41 -9.59
C SER A 52 1.04 25.44 -10.42
N GLU A 53 1.09 25.34 -11.74
CA GLU A 53 0.31 26.18 -12.65
C GLU A 53 -1.19 25.90 -12.54
N SER A 54 -1.58 24.67 -12.21
CA SER A 54 -2.97 24.29 -11.93
C SER A 54 -3.46 24.64 -10.51
N GLY A 55 -2.68 25.41 -9.73
CA GLY A 55 -3.10 25.92 -8.42
C GLY A 55 -2.66 25.11 -7.21
N ILE A 56 -1.84 24.06 -7.38
CA ILE A 56 -1.28 23.28 -6.25
C ILE A 56 0.14 23.79 -5.93
N PRO A 57 0.36 24.55 -4.85
CA PRO A 57 1.67 25.10 -4.52
C PRO A 57 2.76 24.03 -4.51
N ALA A 58 3.88 24.35 -5.14
CA ALA A 58 5.03 23.44 -5.25
C ALA A 58 5.58 22.95 -3.89
N SER A 59 5.24 23.63 -2.78
CA SER A 59 5.56 23.22 -1.41
C SER A 59 4.76 22.02 -0.90
N ARG A 60 3.53 21.78 -1.42
CA ARG A 60 2.72 20.60 -1.12
C ARG A 60 3.13 19.36 -1.92
N ILE A 61 3.92 19.54 -2.97
CA ILE A 61 4.31 18.46 -3.88
C ILE A 61 5.60 17.82 -3.39
N VAL A 62 5.48 16.63 -2.83
CA VAL A 62 6.58 15.84 -2.29
C VAL A 62 6.89 14.69 -3.23
N ARG A 63 8.19 14.38 -3.36
CA ARG A 63 8.64 13.21 -4.12
C ARG A 63 8.68 11.98 -3.21
N SER A 64 8.19 10.84 -3.70
CA SER A 64 8.26 9.59 -2.94
C SER A 64 9.71 9.16 -2.69
N HIS A 65 9.90 8.32 -1.67
CA HIS A 65 11.23 7.84 -1.27
C HIS A 65 11.95 7.06 -2.37
N ASP A 66 11.20 6.32 -3.20
CA ASP A 66 11.69 5.62 -4.39
C ASP A 66 11.81 6.51 -5.64
N ALA A 67 11.57 7.82 -5.50
CA ALA A 67 11.60 8.85 -6.54
C ALA A 67 10.59 8.70 -7.71
N ASN A 68 9.75 7.67 -7.70
CA ASN A 68 8.87 7.34 -8.83
C ASN A 68 7.51 8.07 -8.83
N ARG A 69 7.16 8.78 -7.73
CA ARG A 69 5.86 9.44 -7.57
C ARG A 69 6.00 10.88 -7.10
N ALA A 70 5.15 11.73 -7.64
CA ALA A 70 4.79 13.01 -7.05
C ALA A 70 3.53 12.81 -6.20
N ILE A 71 3.57 13.25 -4.95
CA ILE A 71 2.52 13.07 -3.95
C ILE A 71 2.17 14.45 -3.41
N PHE A 72 0.89 14.76 -3.36
CA PHE A 72 0.35 15.98 -2.77
C PHE A 72 -1.08 15.70 -2.31
N ASP A 73 -1.50 16.39 -1.25
CA ASP A 73 -2.90 16.45 -0.87
C ASP A 73 -3.56 17.57 -1.67
N ALA A 74 -4.74 17.31 -2.25
CA ALA A 74 -5.52 18.26 -3.02
C ALA A 74 -6.99 18.18 -2.62
N THR A 75 -7.71 19.30 -2.75
CA THR A 75 -9.18 19.28 -2.70
C THR A 75 -9.75 18.62 -3.96
N VAL A 76 -11.03 18.24 -3.92
CA VAL A 76 -11.71 17.72 -5.12
C VAL A 76 -11.65 18.74 -6.26
N GLU A 77 -11.93 20.02 -5.96
CA GLU A 77 -11.87 21.11 -6.94
C GLU A 77 -10.48 21.27 -7.58
N GLU A 78 -9.41 21.21 -6.77
CA GLU A 78 -8.03 21.28 -7.28
C GLU A 78 -7.71 20.07 -8.18
N ALA A 79 -8.14 18.87 -7.79
CA ALA A 79 -7.89 17.65 -8.55
C ALA A 79 -8.68 17.61 -9.87
N GLU A 80 -9.94 18.04 -9.84
CA GLU A 80 -10.80 18.17 -11.02
C GLU A 80 -10.24 19.20 -12.01
N ALA A 81 -9.76 20.35 -11.51
CA ALA A 81 -9.11 21.37 -12.33
C ALA A 81 -7.80 20.88 -12.96
N LEU A 82 -6.94 20.21 -12.18
CA LEU A 82 -5.66 19.68 -12.67
C LEU A 82 -5.84 18.61 -13.76
N LEU A 83 -6.80 17.70 -13.55
CA LEU A 83 -6.97 16.50 -14.38
C LEU A 83 -8.12 16.61 -15.39
N GLN A 84 -8.79 17.76 -15.46
CA GLN A 84 -9.95 18.00 -16.34
C GLN A 84 -10.95 16.84 -16.25
N THR A 85 -11.35 16.52 -15.02
CA THR A 85 -12.18 15.36 -14.66
C THR A 85 -13.29 15.77 -13.72
N ARG A 86 -14.24 14.87 -13.50
CA ARG A 86 -15.21 14.92 -12.41
C ARG A 86 -15.00 13.73 -11.48
N HIS A 87 -14.90 13.98 -10.18
CA HIS A 87 -14.81 12.94 -9.16
C HIS A 87 -16.17 12.69 -8.53
N ASP A 88 -16.55 11.41 -8.47
CA ASP A 88 -17.78 10.95 -7.84
C ASP A 88 -17.48 9.91 -6.76
N ILE A 89 -18.47 9.65 -5.90
CA ILE A 89 -18.38 8.66 -4.83
C ILE A 89 -19.06 7.37 -5.27
N TYR A 90 -18.28 6.29 -5.31
CA TYR A 90 -18.73 4.96 -5.65
C TYR A 90 -18.86 4.10 -4.40
N THR A 91 -19.89 3.27 -4.35
CA THR A 91 -20.10 2.31 -3.26
C THR A 91 -19.78 0.91 -3.75
N ALA A 92 -18.87 0.20 -3.08
CA ALA A 92 -18.55 -1.18 -3.40
C ALA A 92 -19.68 -2.11 -2.94
N GLU A 93 -20.30 -2.85 -3.86
CA GLU A 93 -21.42 -3.75 -3.55
C GLU A 93 -21.07 -4.83 -2.52
N ALA A 94 -19.83 -5.34 -2.55
CA ALA A 94 -19.42 -6.46 -1.72
C ALA A 94 -19.35 -6.15 -0.22
N ASN A 95 -19.08 -4.90 0.16
CA ASN A 95 -18.83 -4.54 1.56
C ASN A 95 -19.36 -3.16 1.97
N GLY A 96 -19.94 -2.39 1.04
CA GLY A 96 -20.43 -1.04 1.26
C GLY A 96 -19.35 0.03 1.41
N ASP A 97 -18.09 -0.27 1.07
CA ASP A 97 -17.01 0.72 1.18
C ASP A 97 -17.21 1.85 0.16
N LEU A 98 -17.00 3.09 0.60
CA LEU A 98 -17.09 4.28 -0.24
C LEU A 98 -15.72 4.64 -0.83
N HIS A 99 -15.69 4.95 -2.12
CA HIS A 99 -14.49 5.25 -2.91
C HIS A 99 -14.68 6.52 -3.72
N VAL A 100 -13.72 7.44 -3.67
CA VAL A 100 -13.61 8.52 -4.68
C VAL A 100 -13.00 7.95 -5.96
N SER A 101 -13.58 8.23 -7.11
CA SER A 101 -13.06 7.82 -8.43
C SER A 101 -13.60 8.74 -9.52
N CYS A 102 -13.10 8.62 -10.74
CA CYS A 102 -13.67 9.27 -11.92
C CYS A 102 -13.81 8.31 -13.11
N GLU A 103 -14.60 8.66 -14.12
CA GLU A 103 -14.80 7.84 -15.33
C GLU A 103 -13.69 8.03 -16.37
N ASN A 104 -13.16 9.24 -16.49
CA ASN A 104 -12.08 9.60 -17.41
C ASN A 104 -11.29 10.77 -16.81
N TYR A 105 -10.09 11.04 -17.33
CA TYR A 105 -9.31 12.23 -17.00
C TYR A 105 -8.40 12.59 -18.18
N SER A 106 -7.96 13.84 -18.21
CA SER A 106 -7.01 14.34 -19.21
C SER A 106 -5.78 14.95 -18.54
N LEU A 107 -4.68 14.98 -19.28
CA LEU A 107 -3.43 15.61 -18.84
C LEU A 107 -2.96 16.60 -19.90
N PRO A 108 -2.31 17.71 -19.51
CA PRO A 108 -1.63 18.57 -20.46
C PRO A 108 -0.59 17.81 -21.29
N ASP A 109 -0.46 18.13 -22.57
CA ASP A 109 0.46 17.45 -23.49
C ASP A 109 1.92 17.52 -23.02
N SER A 110 2.28 18.61 -22.33
CA SER A 110 3.62 18.85 -21.77
C SER A 110 4.04 17.83 -20.70
N VAL A 111 3.10 17.20 -20.00
CA VAL A 111 3.38 16.22 -18.93
C VAL A 111 3.00 14.79 -19.30
N ARG A 112 2.27 14.59 -20.41
CA ARG A 112 1.76 13.28 -20.82
C ARG A 112 2.87 12.23 -20.98
N SER A 113 4.03 12.61 -21.51
CA SER A 113 5.21 11.73 -21.66
C SER A 113 6.01 11.51 -20.37
N TYR A 114 5.59 12.08 -19.24
CA TYR A 114 6.28 11.95 -17.95
C TYR A 114 5.46 11.20 -16.90
N ILE A 115 4.20 10.91 -17.20
CA ILE A 115 3.24 10.32 -16.26
C ILE A 115 2.73 8.99 -16.83
N ASN A 116 2.87 7.92 -16.06
CA ASN A 116 2.29 6.62 -16.41
C ASN A 116 0.81 6.52 -16.03
N PHE A 117 0.48 6.96 -14.82
CA PHE A 117 -0.87 6.92 -14.27
C PHE A 117 -1.00 7.94 -13.13
N VAL A 118 -2.23 8.36 -12.85
CA VAL A 118 -2.58 9.26 -11.75
C VAL A 118 -3.53 8.54 -10.81
N LEU A 119 -3.31 8.66 -9.51
CA LEU A 119 -4.21 8.17 -8.47
C LEU A 119 -4.61 9.34 -7.56
N PRO A 120 -5.88 9.46 -7.15
CA PRO A 120 -7.00 8.60 -7.52
C PRO A 120 -7.76 9.07 -8.77
N THR A 121 -7.93 8.19 -9.76
CA THR A 121 -8.69 8.47 -10.99
C THR A 121 -9.64 7.31 -11.31
N ILE A 122 -9.44 6.59 -12.41
CA ILE A 122 -10.30 5.49 -12.88
C ILE A 122 -10.15 4.18 -12.09
N HIS A 123 -9.16 4.12 -11.21
CA HIS A 123 -8.81 2.91 -10.47
C HIS A 123 -9.60 2.80 -9.16
N LEU A 124 -10.73 2.08 -9.21
CA LEU A 124 -11.54 1.79 -8.03
C LEU A 124 -10.76 0.92 -7.02
N GLY A 125 -10.82 1.29 -5.74
CA GLY A 125 -10.27 0.50 -4.63
C GLY A 125 -8.82 0.82 -4.23
N LEU A 126 -8.08 1.59 -5.01
CA LEU A 126 -6.70 1.99 -4.69
C LEU A 126 -6.67 3.36 -3.98
N GLY A 127 -6.57 3.34 -2.65
CA GLY A 127 -6.22 4.54 -1.86
C GLY A 127 -7.34 5.57 -1.63
N THR A 128 -8.58 5.27 -2.03
CA THR A 128 -9.70 6.25 -2.01
C THR A 128 -10.80 5.93 -1.02
N ARG A 129 -10.56 5.01 -0.09
CA ARG A 129 -11.57 4.63 0.90
C ARG A 129 -11.89 5.83 1.80
N ILE A 130 -13.10 6.36 1.65
CA ILE A 130 -13.60 7.52 2.41
C ILE A 130 -14.15 7.07 3.77
N ALA A 131 -14.74 5.87 3.80
CA ALA A 131 -15.30 5.33 5.03
C ALA A 131 -14.25 4.47 5.76
N PRO A 132 -13.98 4.74 7.05
CA PRO A 132 -13.52 3.68 7.92
C PRO A 132 -14.56 2.58 7.82
N ARG A 133 -14.15 1.32 7.59
CA ARG A 133 -14.98 0.19 8.05
C ARG A 133 -15.46 0.58 9.44
N PRO A 134 -16.76 0.58 9.77
CA PRO A 134 -17.15 0.65 11.16
C PRO A 134 -16.29 -0.43 11.81
N SER A 135 -15.43 0.00 12.72
CA SER A 135 -14.54 -0.87 13.44
C SER A 135 -15.46 -1.81 14.21
N LYS A 136 -15.88 -2.89 13.56
CA LYS A 136 -16.07 -4.17 14.19
C LYS A 136 -14.68 -4.72 14.50
N ARG A 137 -13.76 -3.92 15.06
CA ARG A 137 -13.07 -4.44 16.24
C ARG A 137 -14.22 -4.86 17.13
N PRO A 138 -14.35 -6.15 17.49
CA PRO A 138 -15.16 -6.46 18.64
C PRO A 138 -14.56 -5.57 19.73
N THR A 139 -15.26 -4.49 20.11
CA THR A 139 -15.00 -3.88 21.39
C THR A 139 -15.18 -5.04 22.34
N HIS A 140 -14.06 -5.47 22.92
CA HIS A 140 -14.04 -6.43 23.99
C HIS A 140 -14.83 -5.78 25.13
N GLY A 141 -16.16 -5.92 25.11
CA GLY A 141 -17.05 -5.01 25.82
C GLY A 141 -18.50 -4.92 25.35
N LYS A 142 -18.89 -5.43 24.18
CA LYS A 142 -20.33 -5.69 23.95
C LYS A 142 -20.70 -7.00 24.67
N ARG A 143 -21.26 -6.86 25.88
CA ARG A 143 -21.99 -7.91 26.57
C ARG A 143 -23.14 -8.34 25.65
N TYR A 144 -22.94 -9.43 24.92
CA TYR A 144 -24.04 -10.15 24.29
C TYR A 144 -24.90 -10.72 25.40
N THR A 145 -25.98 -10.02 25.75
CA THR A 145 -27.08 -10.58 26.55
C THR A 145 -27.93 -11.46 25.63
N THR A 146 -27.35 -12.57 25.20
CA THR A 146 -28.12 -13.74 24.79
C THR A 146 -27.38 -14.95 25.33
N SER A 147 -27.94 -15.48 26.40
CA SER A 147 -27.62 -16.77 26.99
C SER A 147 -27.63 -17.85 25.91
N ARG A 148 -26.47 -18.12 25.34
CA ARG A 148 -26.11 -19.42 24.80
C ARG A 148 -24.59 -19.47 24.82
N ARG A 149 -24.04 -20.11 25.83
CA ARG A 149 -22.64 -20.55 25.81
C ARG A 149 -22.52 -21.48 24.60
N ILE A 150 -22.11 -20.95 23.46
CA ILE A 150 -21.48 -21.76 22.43
C ILE A 150 -20.20 -22.22 23.11
N PRO A 151 -20.01 -23.53 23.39
CA PRO A 151 -18.72 -24.01 23.83
C PRO A 151 -17.75 -23.55 22.75
N ALA A 152 -16.73 -22.76 23.11
CA ALA A 152 -15.62 -22.57 22.20
C ALA A 152 -15.22 -23.98 21.74
N PRO A 153 -15.25 -24.32 20.44
CA PRO A 153 -14.82 -25.63 20.02
C PRO A 153 -13.43 -25.79 20.62
N ALA A 154 -13.26 -26.83 21.43
CA ALA A 154 -12.00 -27.10 22.11
C ALA A 154 -10.94 -26.97 21.03
N ARG A 155 -10.09 -25.94 21.12
CA ARG A 155 -9.04 -25.71 20.14
C ARG A 155 -8.31 -27.04 20.07
N PRO A 156 -8.37 -27.78 18.94
CA PRO A 156 -7.71 -29.07 18.90
C PRO A 156 -6.25 -28.77 19.18
N ARG A 157 -5.78 -29.27 20.34
CA ARG A 157 -4.39 -29.12 20.73
C ARG A 157 -3.61 -30.09 19.88
N GLY A 158 -2.66 -29.59 19.08
CA GLY A 158 -1.87 -30.41 18.17
C GLY A 158 -2.46 -30.51 16.76
N ALA A 159 -1.73 -31.21 15.90
CA ALA A 159 -2.04 -31.35 14.47
C ALA A 159 -3.02 -32.50 14.19
N HIS A 160 -4.14 -32.54 14.92
CA HIS A 160 -5.20 -33.51 14.66
C HIS A 160 -6.33 -32.86 13.84
N SER A 161 -6.91 -33.62 12.91
CA SER A 161 -8.04 -33.19 12.07
C SER A 161 -7.76 -32.01 11.11
N CYS A 162 -6.54 -31.92 10.58
CA CYS A 162 -6.13 -30.87 9.64
C CYS A 162 -6.90 -30.83 8.31
N LEU A 163 -7.55 -31.94 7.95
CA LEU A 163 -8.46 -32.04 6.80
C LEU A 163 -9.80 -31.32 7.02
N SER A 164 -10.25 -31.21 8.28
CA SER A 164 -11.54 -30.60 8.63
C SER A 164 -11.40 -29.12 8.97
N LEU A 165 -10.29 -28.73 9.60
CA LEU A 165 -10.00 -27.34 9.96
C LEU A 165 -8.48 -27.14 10.02
N ILE A 166 -7.94 -26.31 9.12
CA ILE A 166 -6.52 -25.99 9.10
C ILE A 166 -6.21 -25.04 10.26
N THR A 167 -5.54 -25.55 11.29
CA THR A 167 -5.02 -24.75 12.41
C THR A 167 -3.55 -24.37 12.21
N LEU A 168 -3.03 -23.48 13.05
CA LEU A 168 -1.61 -23.13 13.05
C LEU A 168 -0.72 -24.35 13.35
N ASP A 169 -1.17 -25.28 14.18
CA ASP A 169 -0.44 -26.53 14.47
C ASP A 169 -0.42 -27.47 13.27
N CYS A 170 -1.49 -27.50 12.48
CA CYS A 170 -1.53 -28.21 11.20
C CYS A 170 -0.51 -27.65 10.21
N LEU A 171 -0.44 -26.33 10.05
CA LEU A 171 0.56 -25.70 9.18
C LEU A 171 1.99 -26.01 9.64
N ARG A 172 2.23 -26.00 10.95
CA ARG A 172 3.55 -26.39 11.52
C ARG A 172 3.91 -27.83 11.20
N ALA A 173 2.97 -28.76 11.38
CA ALA A 173 3.21 -30.17 11.11
C ALA A 173 3.42 -30.44 9.61
N MET A 174 2.57 -29.87 8.74
CA MET A 174 2.64 -30.10 7.28
C MET A 174 3.91 -29.50 6.65
N TYR A 175 4.34 -28.33 7.10
CA TYR A 175 5.51 -27.63 6.54
C TYR A 175 6.78 -27.79 7.41
N GLY A 176 6.76 -28.66 8.43
CA GLY A 176 7.90 -28.89 9.32
C GLY A 176 8.37 -27.62 10.07
N LEU A 177 7.46 -26.66 10.31
CA LEU A 177 7.81 -25.40 10.98
C LEU A 177 8.00 -25.64 12.47
N ARG A 178 9.18 -25.30 12.97
CA ARG A 178 9.49 -25.41 14.40
C ARG A 178 8.67 -24.39 15.20
N PRO A 179 8.18 -24.73 16.41
CA PRO A 179 7.58 -23.74 17.29
C PRO A 179 8.62 -22.66 17.62
N THR A 180 8.35 -21.40 17.28
CA THR A 180 9.16 -20.28 17.72
C THR A 180 8.96 -20.07 19.22
N THR A 181 9.90 -20.56 20.03
CA THR A 181 10.09 -20.12 21.42
C THR A 181 10.73 -18.74 21.42
N MET A 182 10.07 -17.73 20.85
CA MET A 182 10.39 -16.36 21.21
C MET A 182 9.59 -16.04 22.45
N ALA A 183 10.23 -16.17 23.62
CA ALA A 183 9.76 -15.47 24.80
C ALA A 183 9.66 -13.99 24.42
N ILE A 184 8.45 -13.46 24.38
CA ILE A 184 8.23 -12.02 24.26
C ILE A 184 8.94 -11.42 25.48
N PRO A 185 10.01 -10.61 25.33
CA PRO A 185 10.52 -9.86 26.45
C PRO A 185 9.38 -8.93 26.84
N THR A 186 8.74 -9.15 27.98
CA THR A 186 7.83 -8.19 28.58
C THR A 186 8.68 -7.05 29.12
N THR A 187 9.28 -6.25 28.26
CA THR A 187 9.77 -4.94 28.64
C THR A 187 8.56 -4.01 28.62
N PRO A 188 8.17 -3.41 29.76
CA PRO A 188 7.15 -2.37 29.74
C PRO A 188 7.68 -1.22 28.89
N SER A 189 6.94 -0.89 27.84
CA SER A 189 7.16 0.24 26.96
C SER A 189 7.03 1.55 27.75
N ALA A 190 8.12 2.00 28.37
CA ALA A 190 8.24 3.36 28.90
C ALA A 190 8.51 4.34 27.73
N TYR A 191 7.50 4.55 26.89
CA TYR A 191 7.44 5.76 26.06
C TYR A 191 6.84 6.87 26.93
N THR A 192 7.70 7.58 27.67
CA THR A 192 7.34 8.87 28.22
C THR A 192 7.42 9.90 27.10
N ASN A 193 6.25 10.34 26.63
CA ASN A 193 6.13 11.56 25.85
C ASN A 193 6.67 12.72 26.69
N ARG A 194 7.80 13.30 26.28
CA ARG A 194 8.22 14.62 26.74
C ARG A 194 8.52 15.49 25.53
N CYS A 195 7.48 16.14 25.03
CA CYS A 195 7.65 17.44 24.38
C CYS A 195 7.77 18.48 25.50
N SER A 196 8.88 19.21 25.51
CA SER A 196 9.02 20.45 26.28
C SER A 196 9.23 21.55 25.26
N GLY A 197 8.46 22.62 25.40
CA GLY A 197 8.44 23.77 24.50
C GLY A 197 9.57 24.76 24.74
#